data_AF-A0A6G1GC56-F1
#
_entry.id   AF-A0A6G1GC56-F1
#
_cell.length_a   1.000
_cell.length_b   1.000
_cell.length_c   1.000
_cell.angle_alpha   90.00
_cell.angle_beta   90.00
_cell.angle_gamma   90.00
#
_symmetry.space_group_name_H-M   'P 1'
#
loop_
_entity.id
_entity.type
_entity.pdbx_description
1 polymer ?
#
loop_
_entity_poly.entity_id
_entity_poly.type
_entity_poly.pdbx_seq_one_letter_code
_entity_poly.pdbx_strand_id
1 'polypeptide(L)'
;MLASPAMPDSATGCATQAACDHIIVKCAVESFDPDKHLAFKEAPEILTMKDIGYPEDTGVSPVAMSQPFQLFTKEAVDQMRQEIFKKEVNETCQFRSNIAASQLRGYAGRFAPFTYDAWTHPKTLAIMSKIAGVELTVVVDYEIGHINFAVKSKKQVQQEIDMINAQKCFFASDEGISGCPWEDDKPVVGWHRDSYPFVCVLMLSDCTNMVGGETAIQKPDGTVIRVRGPGMGSAIILQGRYITHQALRALGTRERITSVTSFRPKDPFAADATVLNTVRQISDVSMLYHQFAEYRLQIMEDRIRAKLREMERRQRAGKKFATSDFKAFLKEQTKFLAHMNSEMVDEDMIASGYIEEMNIPDVVVDVNQGGMERPTKRTRTD
;
A
#
# COMPACT_ATOMS: atom_id res chain seq x y z
N MET A 1 1.79 -37.77 9.82
CA MET A 1 0.36 -37.43 10.00
C MET A 1 0.24 -36.54 11.22
N LEU A 2 0.30 -35.22 11.02
CA LEU A 2 -0.02 -34.22 12.03
C LEU A 2 -1.03 -33.29 11.36
N ALA A 3 -2.25 -33.29 11.87
CA ALA A 3 -3.36 -32.52 11.34
C ALA A 3 -3.18 -31.04 11.69
N SER A 4 -3.24 -30.17 10.69
CA SER A 4 -3.36 -28.72 10.87
C SER A 4 -4.71 -28.40 11.51
N PRO A 5 -4.81 -27.40 12.40
CA PRO A 5 -6.08 -27.02 13.00
C PRO A 5 -6.94 -26.30 11.95
N ALA A 6 -8.08 -26.89 11.62
CA ALA A 6 -9.13 -26.22 10.85
C ALA A 6 -9.72 -25.10 11.70
N MET A 7 -9.73 -23.88 11.15
CA MET A 7 -10.49 -22.76 11.71
C MET A 7 -11.99 -23.07 11.65
N PRO A 8 -12.80 -22.66 12.65
CA PRO A 8 -14.21 -22.99 12.67
C PRO A 8 -14.97 -22.22 11.57
N ASP A 9 -15.74 -22.95 10.78
CA ASP A 9 -16.78 -22.42 9.89
C ASP A 9 -17.84 -21.70 10.74
N SER A 10 -17.66 -20.39 10.93
CA SER A 10 -18.76 -19.55 11.41
C SER A 10 -19.56 -19.06 10.21
N ALA A 11 -20.60 -19.85 9.89
CA ALA A 11 -21.67 -19.43 9.00
C ALA A 11 -22.41 -18.22 9.61
N THR A 12 -21.86 -17.03 9.40
CA THR A 12 -22.57 -15.75 9.55
C THR A 12 -22.72 -15.16 8.15
N GLY A 13 -23.94 -15.28 7.62
CA GLY A 13 -24.29 -14.72 6.33
C GLY A 13 -23.97 -13.22 6.27
N CYS A 14 -23.24 -12.86 5.21
CA CYS A 14 -23.01 -11.54 4.63
C CYS A 14 -23.86 -10.39 5.24
N ALA A 15 -23.35 -9.76 6.30
CA ALA A 15 -23.83 -8.47 6.78
C ALA A 15 -23.24 -7.28 5.98
N THR A 16 -22.47 -7.55 4.93
CA THR A 16 -21.76 -6.51 4.15
C THR A 16 -22.61 -5.90 3.04
N GLN A 17 -23.52 -6.65 2.40
CA GLN A 17 -24.28 -6.12 1.26
C GLN A 17 -25.25 -4.99 1.69
N ALA A 18 -26.07 -5.22 2.72
CA ALA A 18 -27.07 -4.25 3.18
C ALA A 18 -26.47 -2.98 3.83
N ALA A 19 -25.23 -3.03 4.32
CA ALA A 19 -24.53 -1.87 4.85
C ALA A 19 -23.92 -0.97 3.74
N CYS A 20 -23.73 -1.52 2.54
CA CYS A 20 -23.10 -0.88 1.39
C CYS A 20 -24.07 -0.14 0.45
N ASP A 21 -25.37 -0.42 0.50
CA ASP A 21 -26.34 0.22 -0.41
C ASP A 21 -26.42 1.75 -0.25
N HIS A 22 -26.04 2.29 0.91
CA HIS A 22 -25.93 3.73 1.18
C HIS A 22 -24.56 4.34 0.88
N ILE A 23 -23.61 3.56 0.36
CA ILE A 23 -22.21 3.94 0.10
C ILE A 23 -21.95 4.29 -1.38
N ILE A 24 -22.86 3.84 -2.27
CA ILE A 24 -22.72 3.96 -3.72
C ILE A 24 -23.08 5.37 -4.18
N VAL A 25 -22.07 6.15 -4.58
CA VAL A 25 -22.30 7.37 -5.36
C VAL A 25 -22.57 6.94 -6.80
N LYS A 26 -23.82 7.05 -7.24
CA LYS A 26 -24.15 6.86 -8.66
C LYS A 26 -23.70 8.10 -9.43
N CYS A 27 -22.65 7.96 -10.23
CA CYS A 27 -22.24 8.96 -11.21
C CYS A 27 -22.33 8.36 -12.63
N ALA A 28 -22.31 9.22 -13.66
CA ALA A 28 -22.29 8.76 -15.04
C ALA A 28 -20.95 8.04 -15.29
N VAL A 29 -20.97 6.87 -15.92
CA VAL A 29 -19.74 6.14 -16.24
C VAL A 29 -18.94 6.94 -17.26
N GLU A 30 -17.68 7.22 -16.96
CA GLU A 30 -16.79 8.00 -17.81
C GLU A 30 -15.44 7.27 -18.04
N SER A 31 -14.74 7.62 -19.11
CA SER A 31 -13.35 7.19 -19.34
C SER A 31 -12.36 8.08 -18.59
N PHE A 32 -11.20 7.53 -18.24
CA PHE A 32 -10.16 8.31 -17.58
C PHE A 32 -9.54 9.36 -18.53
N ASP A 33 -9.83 10.63 -18.24
CA ASP A 33 -9.11 11.80 -18.77
C ASP A 33 -8.11 12.34 -17.72
N PRO A 34 -6.79 12.33 -17.97
CA PRO A 34 -5.82 12.80 -17.00
C PRO A 34 -5.90 14.31 -16.71
N ASP A 35 -6.34 15.14 -17.66
CA ASP A 35 -6.42 16.59 -17.47
C ASP A 35 -7.64 17.01 -16.63
N LYS A 36 -8.66 16.14 -16.60
CA LYS A 36 -9.83 16.28 -15.73
C LYS A 36 -9.64 15.61 -14.37
N HIS A 37 -9.07 14.42 -14.34
CA HIS A 37 -9.13 13.52 -13.18
C HIS A 37 -7.88 13.55 -12.31
N LEU A 38 -6.73 13.99 -12.82
CA LEU A 38 -5.56 14.23 -11.98
C LEU A 38 -5.65 15.61 -11.34
N ALA A 39 -5.48 15.65 -10.02
CA ALA A 39 -5.51 16.85 -9.19
C ALA A 39 -4.12 17.24 -8.67
N PHE A 40 -3.06 16.59 -9.16
CA PHE A 40 -1.69 16.84 -8.73
C PHE A 40 -1.19 18.20 -9.23
N LYS A 41 -0.76 19.05 -8.29
CA LYS A 41 -0.28 20.42 -8.57
C LYS A 41 1.21 20.57 -8.25
N GLU A 42 1.62 20.15 -7.07
CA GLU A 42 2.98 20.30 -6.57
C GLU A 42 3.45 19.02 -5.88
N ALA A 43 4.76 18.80 -5.89
CA ALA A 43 5.33 17.65 -5.20
C ALA A 43 5.23 17.85 -3.69
N PRO A 44 4.78 16.84 -2.93
CA PRO A 44 4.78 16.91 -1.48
C PRO A 44 6.19 16.98 -0.91
N GLU A 45 6.29 17.39 0.35
CA GLU A 45 7.46 17.10 1.15
C GLU A 45 7.69 15.59 1.25
N ILE A 46 8.96 15.19 1.24
CA ILE A 46 9.37 13.78 1.33
C ILE A 46 10.21 13.57 2.59
N LEU A 47 10.08 12.38 3.18
CA LEU A 47 11.01 11.87 4.17
C LEU A 47 11.97 10.91 3.47
N THR A 48 13.26 11.09 3.69
CA THR A 48 14.30 10.19 3.17
C THR A 48 14.54 9.01 4.11
N MET A 49 15.20 7.96 3.62
CA MET A 49 15.67 6.85 4.46
C MET A 49 16.48 7.35 5.65
N LYS A 50 17.32 8.36 5.42
CA LYS A 50 18.15 8.98 6.45
C LYS A 50 17.31 9.69 7.51
N ASP A 51 16.25 10.40 7.12
CA ASP A 51 15.38 11.11 8.06
C ASP A 51 14.67 10.16 9.03
N ILE A 52 14.41 8.92 8.59
CA ILE A 52 13.81 7.86 9.42
C ILE A 52 14.86 6.93 10.05
N GLY A 53 16.15 7.29 9.99
CA GLY A 53 17.25 6.59 10.65
C GLY A 53 17.83 5.38 9.93
N TYR A 54 17.41 5.11 8.69
CA TYR A 54 17.98 4.08 7.83
C TYR A 54 19.20 4.60 7.06
N PRO A 55 20.17 3.73 6.68
CA PRO A 55 21.22 4.08 5.71
C PRO A 55 20.63 4.61 4.39
N GLU A 56 21.30 5.58 3.78
CA GLU A 56 20.82 6.23 2.54
C GLU A 56 20.75 5.28 1.34
N ASP A 57 21.56 4.23 1.33
CA ASP A 57 21.56 3.15 0.34
C ASP A 57 20.58 2.02 0.65
N THR A 58 19.72 2.20 1.67
CA THR A 58 18.61 1.26 1.92
C THR A 58 17.57 1.40 0.82
N GLY A 59 17.24 0.27 0.19
CA GLY A 59 16.15 0.23 -0.79
C GLY A 59 16.59 0.56 -2.21
N VAL A 60 15.66 1.11 -3.00
CA VAL A 60 15.86 1.43 -4.43
C VAL A 60 15.85 2.93 -4.70
N SER A 61 15.64 3.73 -3.67
CA SER A 61 15.60 5.19 -3.72
C SER A 61 15.97 5.77 -2.34
N PRO A 62 16.53 6.99 -2.28
CA PRO A 62 16.68 7.70 -1.01
C PRO A 62 15.34 8.11 -0.37
N VAL A 63 14.24 8.15 -1.14
CA VAL A 63 12.91 8.58 -0.65
C VAL A 63 12.24 7.46 0.12
N ALA A 64 12.11 7.58 1.44
CA ALA A 64 11.38 6.60 2.26
C ALA A 64 9.88 6.70 2.02
N MET A 65 9.33 7.92 2.10
CA MET A 65 7.91 8.17 1.89
C MET A 65 7.62 9.65 1.56
N SER A 66 6.41 9.95 1.11
CA SER A 66 5.91 11.32 1.00
C SER A 66 4.96 11.71 2.14
N GLN A 67 4.83 13.01 2.38
CA GLN A 67 3.61 13.55 2.97
C GLN A 67 2.40 13.32 2.03
N PRO A 68 1.16 13.38 2.53
CA PRO A 68 -0.03 13.29 1.69
C PRO A 68 -0.07 14.35 0.59
N PHE A 69 -0.46 13.96 -0.62
CA PHE A 69 -0.65 14.86 -1.75
C PHE A 69 -1.94 14.55 -2.48
N GLN A 70 -2.63 15.57 -3.03
CA GLN A 70 -3.82 15.34 -3.83
C GLN A 70 -3.42 14.73 -5.18
N LEU A 71 -3.87 13.51 -5.46
CA LEU A 71 -3.57 12.81 -6.71
C LEU A 71 -4.76 12.86 -7.67
N PHE A 72 -5.94 12.50 -7.20
CA PHE A 72 -7.16 12.40 -8.00
C PHE A 72 -8.22 13.41 -7.56
N THR A 73 -9.06 13.87 -8.49
CA THR A 73 -10.24 14.68 -8.14
C THR A 73 -11.30 13.83 -7.45
N LYS A 74 -12.31 14.49 -6.86
CA LYS A 74 -13.44 13.77 -6.25
C LYS A 74 -14.19 12.95 -7.30
N GLU A 75 -14.38 13.50 -8.49
CA GLU A 75 -15.04 12.83 -9.60
C GLU A 75 -14.34 11.53 -9.97
N ALA A 76 -13.00 11.54 -10.01
CA ALA A 76 -12.20 10.35 -10.28
C ALA A 76 -12.33 9.31 -9.17
N VAL A 77 -12.34 9.73 -7.90
CA VAL A 77 -12.59 8.84 -6.77
C VAL A 77 -14.00 8.24 -6.85
N ASP A 78 -15.01 9.01 -7.24
CA ASP A 78 -16.37 8.52 -7.39
C ASP A 78 -16.46 7.43 -8.48
N GLN A 79 -15.76 7.58 -9.60
CA GLN A 79 -15.64 6.53 -10.64
C GLN A 79 -14.97 5.27 -10.10
N MET A 80 -13.82 5.39 -9.43
CA MET A 80 -13.11 4.25 -8.83
C MET A 80 -13.98 3.52 -7.80
N ARG A 81 -14.72 4.27 -6.97
CA ARG A 81 -15.68 3.71 -6.02
C ARG A 81 -16.79 2.93 -6.73
N GLN A 82 -17.35 3.48 -7.80
CA GLN A 82 -18.38 2.78 -8.57
C GLN A 82 -17.88 1.44 -9.13
N GLU A 83 -16.61 1.34 -9.51
CA GLU A 83 -16.01 0.10 -10.00
C GLU A 83 -15.82 -0.96 -8.91
N ILE A 84 -15.36 -0.58 -7.72
CA ILE A 84 -15.12 -1.54 -6.62
C ILE A 84 -16.42 -2.08 -5.98
N PHE A 85 -17.54 -1.36 -6.13
CA PHE A 85 -18.86 -1.79 -5.64
C PHE A 85 -19.68 -2.55 -6.68
N LYS A 86 -19.13 -2.83 -7.87
CA LYS A 86 -19.76 -3.76 -8.82
C LYS A 86 -19.95 -5.13 -8.17
N LYS A 87 -21.06 -5.78 -8.48
CA LYS A 87 -21.43 -7.07 -7.90
C LYS A 87 -20.40 -8.14 -8.27
N GLU A 88 -20.00 -8.15 -9.54
CA GLU A 88 -19.05 -9.09 -10.13
C GLU A 88 -17.67 -9.00 -9.46
N VAL A 89 -17.25 -7.80 -9.06
CA VAL A 89 -15.98 -7.57 -8.34
C VAL A 89 -16.04 -8.19 -6.95
N ASN A 90 -17.12 -7.96 -6.21
CA ASN A 90 -17.27 -8.49 -4.84
C ASN A 90 -17.37 -10.02 -4.85
N GLU A 91 -18.01 -10.62 -5.86
CA GLU A 91 -18.19 -12.06 -5.95
C GLU A 91 -16.91 -12.82 -6.36
N THR A 92 -15.99 -12.18 -7.09
CA THR A 92 -14.84 -12.88 -7.69
C THR A 92 -13.47 -12.45 -7.18
N CYS A 93 -13.37 -11.28 -6.54
CA CYS A 93 -12.09 -10.66 -6.19
C CYS A 93 -11.91 -10.44 -4.68
N GLN A 94 -12.79 -10.98 -3.83
CA GLN A 94 -12.74 -10.75 -2.38
C GLN A 94 -11.85 -11.76 -1.65
N PHE A 95 -10.94 -11.25 -0.81
CA PHE A 95 -10.00 -12.03 0.01
C PHE A 95 -9.99 -11.55 1.47
N ARG A 96 -9.48 -12.38 2.39
CA ARG A 96 -9.34 -12.07 3.83
C ARG A 96 -8.07 -12.71 4.38
N SER A 97 -7.49 -12.12 5.43
CA SER A 97 -6.40 -12.72 6.20
C SER A 97 -6.51 -12.46 7.70
N ASN A 98 -5.61 -13.03 8.49
CA ASN A 98 -5.45 -12.75 9.92
C ASN A 98 -5.11 -11.27 10.23
N ILE A 99 -4.46 -10.56 9.30
CA ILE A 99 -4.09 -9.14 9.48
C ILE A 99 -5.01 -8.15 8.76
N ALA A 100 -5.94 -8.61 7.91
CA ALA A 100 -6.87 -7.76 7.15
C ALA A 100 -8.24 -8.43 6.93
N ALA A 101 -9.30 -7.79 7.42
CA ALA A 101 -10.63 -8.39 7.50
C ALA A 101 -11.37 -8.54 6.15
N SER A 102 -11.13 -7.66 5.18
CA SER A 102 -11.76 -7.74 3.86
C SER A 102 -10.98 -6.92 2.82
N GLN A 103 -10.56 -7.59 1.75
CA GLN A 103 -9.73 -7.02 0.68
C GLN A 103 -10.29 -7.35 -0.71
N LEU A 104 -10.03 -6.48 -1.71
CA LEU A 104 -10.24 -6.79 -3.13
C LEU A 104 -8.91 -6.79 -3.89
N ARG A 105 -8.63 -7.84 -4.66
CA ARG A 105 -7.40 -7.95 -5.46
C ARG A 105 -7.66 -8.47 -6.86
N GLY A 106 -6.81 -8.12 -7.82
CA GLY A 106 -6.89 -8.64 -9.19
C GLY A 106 -8.12 -8.19 -10.01
N TYR A 107 -8.88 -7.20 -9.55
CA TYR A 107 -10.12 -6.78 -10.21
C TYR A 107 -9.89 -5.76 -11.35
N ALA A 108 -8.82 -4.95 -11.26
CA ALA A 108 -8.71 -3.72 -12.03
C ALA A 108 -8.70 -3.96 -13.54
N GLY A 109 -7.80 -4.82 -14.02
CA GLY A 109 -7.65 -5.11 -15.45
C GLY A 109 -8.85 -5.79 -16.12
N ARG A 110 -9.80 -6.34 -15.34
CA ARG A 110 -10.98 -7.03 -15.88
C ARG A 110 -12.28 -6.25 -15.71
N PHE A 111 -12.43 -5.54 -14.58
CA PHE A 111 -13.72 -4.99 -14.17
C PHE A 111 -13.70 -3.48 -13.93
N ALA A 112 -12.52 -2.85 -13.93
CA ALA A 112 -12.35 -1.46 -13.57
C ALA A 112 -11.49 -0.69 -14.59
N PRO A 113 -11.98 -0.50 -15.83
CA PRO A 113 -11.24 0.20 -16.87
C PRO A 113 -10.83 1.63 -16.47
N PHE A 114 -11.66 2.37 -15.72
CA PHE A 114 -11.29 3.71 -15.26
C PHE A 114 -10.11 3.64 -14.29
N THR A 115 -10.17 2.76 -13.29
CA THR A 115 -9.07 2.55 -12.33
C THR A 115 -7.80 2.06 -13.02
N TYR A 116 -7.93 1.13 -13.96
CA TYR A 116 -6.81 0.60 -14.73
C TYR A 116 -6.11 1.70 -15.53
N ASP A 117 -6.87 2.46 -16.32
CA ASP A 117 -6.33 3.57 -17.11
C ASP A 117 -5.71 4.64 -16.20
N ALA A 118 -6.37 4.97 -15.07
CA ALA A 118 -5.87 5.97 -14.13
C ALA A 118 -4.47 5.64 -13.59
N TRP A 119 -4.20 4.37 -13.27
CA TRP A 119 -2.92 3.94 -12.70
C TRP A 119 -1.85 3.61 -13.73
N THR A 120 -2.23 3.22 -14.95
CA THR A 120 -1.29 2.90 -16.04
C THR A 120 -0.97 4.09 -16.94
N HIS A 121 -1.75 5.17 -16.85
CA HIS A 121 -1.55 6.35 -17.68
C HIS A 121 -0.15 6.99 -17.49
N PRO A 122 0.56 7.38 -18.57
CA PRO A 122 1.91 7.94 -18.48
C PRO A 122 2.04 9.16 -17.56
N LYS A 123 1.03 10.04 -17.51
CA LYS A 123 1.02 11.20 -16.59
C LYS A 123 1.00 10.77 -15.12
N THR A 124 0.26 9.73 -14.75
CA THR A 124 0.24 9.19 -13.39
C THR A 124 1.60 8.58 -13.03
N LEU A 125 2.16 7.74 -13.92
CA LEU A 125 3.49 7.14 -13.73
C LEU A 125 4.60 8.19 -13.60
N ALA A 126 4.51 9.29 -14.35
CA ALA A 126 5.45 10.40 -14.23
C ALA A 126 5.36 11.10 -12.88
N ILE A 127 4.15 11.29 -12.33
CA ILE A 127 3.96 11.83 -10.97
C ILE A 127 4.57 10.88 -9.94
N MET A 128 4.26 9.58 -10.01
CA MET A 128 4.82 8.59 -9.08
C MET A 128 6.35 8.57 -9.12
N SER A 129 6.93 8.53 -10.32
CA SER A 129 8.38 8.55 -10.52
C SER A 129 9.03 9.81 -9.97
N LYS A 130 8.40 10.97 -10.18
CA LYS A 130 8.90 12.26 -9.67
C LYS A 130 8.96 12.29 -8.15
N ILE A 131 7.93 11.79 -7.46
CA ILE A 131 7.88 11.77 -5.99
C ILE A 131 8.82 10.70 -5.45
N ALA A 132 8.89 9.53 -6.08
CA ALA A 132 9.73 8.42 -5.67
C ALA A 132 11.23 8.68 -5.83
N GLY A 133 11.64 9.64 -6.67
CA GLY A 133 13.05 9.90 -6.97
C GLY A 133 13.72 8.85 -7.84
N VAL A 134 12.95 7.92 -8.43
CA VAL A 134 13.39 6.88 -9.34
C VAL A 134 12.28 6.61 -10.37
N GLU A 135 12.63 6.22 -11.60
CA GLU A 135 11.62 5.89 -12.61
C GLU A 135 10.87 4.61 -12.21
N LEU A 136 9.56 4.73 -12.06
CA LEU A 136 8.67 3.65 -11.62
C LEU A 136 7.76 3.17 -12.75
N THR A 137 7.39 1.90 -12.64
CA THR A 137 6.29 1.29 -13.37
C THR A 137 5.44 0.47 -12.41
N VAL A 138 4.15 0.29 -12.70
CA VAL A 138 3.30 -0.67 -11.98
C VAL A 138 3.99 -2.04 -12.02
N VAL A 139 3.95 -2.78 -10.90
CA VAL A 139 4.61 -4.10 -10.81
C VAL A 139 3.96 -5.08 -11.78
N VAL A 140 2.66 -5.29 -11.59
CA VAL A 140 1.79 -6.18 -12.36
C VAL A 140 0.35 -5.66 -12.25
N ASP A 141 -0.47 -5.97 -13.25
CA ASP A 141 -1.88 -5.53 -13.31
C ASP A 141 -2.71 -6.06 -12.13
N TYR A 142 -2.34 -7.23 -11.59
CA TYR A 142 -2.94 -7.85 -10.41
C TYR A 142 -2.90 -6.93 -9.17
N GLU A 143 -1.87 -6.09 -9.10
CA GLU A 143 -1.57 -5.21 -7.96
C GLU A 143 -2.00 -3.75 -8.22
N ILE A 144 -2.81 -3.52 -9.25
CA ILE A 144 -3.47 -2.23 -9.45
C ILE A 144 -4.66 -2.13 -8.51
N GLY A 145 -4.59 -1.16 -7.61
CA GLY A 145 -5.72 -0.70 -6.81
C GLY A 145 -6.23 -1.70 -5.77
N HIS A 146 -5.40 -2.57 -5.18
CA HIS A 146 -5.79 -3.44 -4.07
C HIS A 146 -6.58 -2.66 -2.99
N ILE A 147 -7.82 -3.08 -2.74
CA ILE A 147 -8.73 -2.37 -1.83
C ILE A 147 -8.67 -3.01 -0.45
N ASN A 148 -8.53 -2.17 0.59
CA ASN A 148 -8.77 -2.57 1.97
C ASN A 148 -10.06 -1.92 2.47
N PHE A 149 -10.99 -2.72 2.99
CA PHE A 149 -12.23 -2.23 3.58
C PHE A 149 -12.18 -2.27 5.11
N ALA A 150 -12.39 -1.11 5.74
CA ALA A 150 -12.77 -1.02 7.16
C ALA A 150 -14.13 -0.33 7.27
N VAL A 151 -15.20 -1.11 7.45
CA VAL A 151 -16.59 -0.62 7.54
C VAL A 151 -17.13 -0.88 8.94
N LYS A 152 -17.80 0.13 9.53
CA LYS A 152 -18.39 0.06 10.87
C LYS A 152 -19.91 0.26 10.81
N SER A 153 -20.62 -0.35 11.76
CA SER A 153 -22.06 -0.11 11.94
C SER A 153 -22.33 1.29 12.51
N LYS A 154 -23.53 1.85 12.27
CA LYS A 154 -23.94 3.15 12.82
C LYS A 154 -23.83 3.20 14.35
N LYS A 155 -24.14 2.09 15.03
CA LYS A 155 -24.07 1.98 16.49
C LYS A 155 -22.61 2.08 16.98
N GLN A 156 -21.68 1.40 16.31
CA GLN A 156 -20.24 1.49 16.65
C GLN A 156 -19.69 2.90 16.42
N VAL A 157 -20.06 3.55 15.31
CA VAL A 157 -19.64 4.93 15.04
C VAL A 157 -20.21 5.90 16.08
N GLN A 158 -21.49 5.76 16.45
CA GLN A 158 -22.11 6.63 17.45
C GLN A 158 -21.44 6.44 18.82
N GLN A 159 -21.14 5.20 19.22
CA GLN A 159 -20.40 4.92 20.45
C GLN A 159 -19.01 5.58 20.45
N GLU A 160 -18.26 5.49 19.34
CA GLU A 160 -16.96 6.16 19.20
C GLU A 160 -17.09 7.69 19.29
N ILE A 161 -18.10 8.28 18.62
CA ILE A 161 -18.37 9.73 18.67
C ILE A 161 -18.75 10.16 20.09
N ASP A 162 -19.65 9.43 20.76
CA ASP A 162 -20.09 9.73 22.12
C ASP A 162 -18.92 9.64 23.11
N MET A 163 -18.01 8.67 22.93
CA MET A 163 -16.79 8.56 23.71
C MET A 163 -15.80 9.69 23.44
N ILE A 164 -15.55 10.05 22.17
CA ILE A 164 -14.70 11.20 21.80
C ILE A 164 -15.26 12.49 22.43
N ASN A 165 -16.58 12.67 22.40
CA ASN A 165 -17.25 13.84 22.97
C ASN A 165 -17.23 13.83 24.50
N ALA A 166 -17.46 12.67 25.14
CA ALA A 166 -17.34 12.51 26.59
C ALA A 166 -15.92 12.85 27.05
N GLN A 167 -14.91 12.35 26.34
CA GLN A 167 -13.50 12.64 26.64
C GLN A 167 -13.17 14.12 26.46
N LYS A 168 -13.76 14.81 25.47
CA LYS A 168 -13.67 16.29 25.34
C LYS A 168 -14.36 17.04 26.49
N CYS A 169 -15.47 16.52 27.03
CA CYS A 169 -16.19 17.11 28.15
C CYS A 169 -15.51 16.88 29.51
N PHE A 170 -14.79 15.77 29.69
CA PHE A 170 -14.11 15.43 30.95
C PHE A 170 -12.88 16.32 31.25
N PHE A 171 -12.36 17.09 30.29
CA PHE A 171 -11.29 18.06 30.54
C PHE A 171 -11.77 19.44 31.02
N ALA A 172 -13.07 19.62 31.28
CA ALA A 172 -13.60 20.78 31.99
C ALA A 172 -13.64 20.59 33.52
N SER A 173 -13.33 19.40 34.05
CA SER A 173 -13.32 19.14 35.49
C SER A 173 -12.33 18.03 35.88
N ASP A 174 -11.10 18.46 36.16
CA ASP A 174 -10.16 17.91 37.12
C ASP A 174 -9.55 16.50 36.96
N GLU A 175 -8.40 16.37 37.62
CA GLU A 175 -7.31 15.41 37.55
C GLU A 175 -7.64 13.90 37.65
N GLY A 176 -6.85 13.10 36.93
CA GLY A 176 -6.39 11.81 37.44
C GLY A 176 -7.13 10.55 36.97
N ILE A 177 -6.44 9.78 36.11
CA ILE A 177 -6.44 8.32 35.97
C ILE A 177 -7.80 7.61 36.01
N SER A 178 -8.21 7.05 34.87
CA SER A 178 -8.56 5.64 34.80
C SER A 178 -8.54 5.16 33.35
N GLY A 179 -7.65 4.21 33.05
CA GLY A 179 -7.75 3.40 31.84
C GLY A 179 -9.08 2.64 31.84
N CYS A 180 -9.68 2.50 30.66
CA CYS A 180 -10.92 1.76 30.42
C CYS A 180 -10.87 1.11 29.03
N PRO A 181 -11.59 0.00 28.82
CA PRO A 181 -11.03 -1.25 28.29
C PRO A 181 -11.23 -1.41 26.79
N TRP A 182 -10.15 -1.65 26.08
CA TRP A 182 -10.13 -1.90 24.64
C TRP A 182 -10.27 -3.41 24.40
N GLU A 183 -11.46 -3.89 24.02
CA GLU A 183 -11.65 -5.29 23.61
C GLU A 183 -11.53 -5.52 22.09
N ASP A 184 -11.24 -4.48 21.29
CA ASP A 184 -10.86 -4.68 19.86
C ASP A 184 -10.01 -3.52 19.31
N ASP A 185 -8.80 -3.39 19.84
CA ASP A 185 -7.81 -2.34 19.52
C ASP A 185 -7.01 -2.59 18.23
N LYS A 186 -7.50 -3.50 17.37
CA LYS A 186 -6.74 -3.99 16.23
C LYS A 186 -6.54 -2.92 15.13
N PRO A 187 -5.34 -2.85 14.53
CA PRO A 187 -5.06 -1.98 13.40
C PRO A 187 -5.88 -2.37 12.15
N VAL A 188 -5.95 -1.47 11.15
CA VAL A 188 -6.59 -1.79 9.86
C VAL A 188 -5.76 -2.82 9.09
N VAL A 189 -4.43 -2.67 9.17
CA VAL A 189 -3.45 -3.65 8.71
C VAL A 189 -2.34 -3.69 9.75
N GLY A 190 -2.01 -4.89 10.24
CA GLY A 190 -0.96 -5.13 11.24
C GLY A 190 0.44 -4.70 10.81
N TRP A 191 1.43 -4.86 11.70
CA TRP A 191 2.83 -4.59 11.35
C TRP A 191 3.29 -5.51 10.21
N HIS A 192 3.80 -4.91 9.14
CA HIS A 192 4.30 -5.65 7.98
C HIS A 192 5.38 -4.87 7.22
N ARG A 193 5.97 -5.57 6.25
CA ARG A 193 6.66 -4.97 5.11
C ARG A 193 5.96 -5.44 3.86
N ASP A 194 5.81 -4.55 2.89
CA ASP A 194 5.12 -4.89 1.66
C ASP A 194 5.88 -5.94 0.85
N SER A 195 5.14 -6.55 -0.07
CA SER A 195 5.69 -7.41 -1.10
C SER A 195 6.58 -6.64 -2.07
N TYR A 196 6.28 -5.38 -2.36
CA TYR A 196 6.81 -4.65 -3.52
C TYR A 196 7.64 -3.42 -3.12
N PRO A 197 8.66 -3.04 -3.92
CA PRO A 197 9.56 -1.95 -3.58
C PRO A 197 8.86 -0.65 -3.18
N PHE A 198 7.82 -0.27 -3.92
CA PHE A 198 7.00 0.91 -3.65
C PHE A 198 5.52 0.58 -3.66
N VAL A 199 4.76 1.31 -2.84
CA VAL A 199 3.30 1.34 -2.88
C VAL A 199 2.81 2.78 -2.88
N CYS A 200 1.70 3.03 -3.55
CA CYS A 200 0.93 4.27 -3.44
C CYS A 200 -0.41 3.95 -2.79
N VAL A 201 -0.67 4.54 -1.62
CA VAL A 201 -1.91 4.36 -0.85
C VAL A 201 -2.81 5.55 -1.10
N LEU A 202 -3.87 5.35 -1.86
CA LEU A 202 -4.92 6.32 -2.18
C LEU A 202 -6.11 6.16 -1.23
N MET A 203 -6.60 7.26 -0.66
CA MET A 203 -7.82 7.25 0.14
C MET A 203 -9.06 7.44 -0.73
N LEU A 204 -10.01 6.50 -0.67
CA LEU A 204 -11.28 6.56 -1.39
C LEU A 204 -12.45 7.01 -0.51
N SER A 205 -12.31 7.00 0.81
CA SER A 205 -13.36 7.47 1.73
C SER A 205 -13.17 8.94 2.10
N ASP A 206 -14.29 9.59 2.41
CA ASP A 206 -14.26 10.88 3.09
C ASP A 206 -13.82 10.69 4.56
N CYS A 207 -12.66 11.21 4.89
CA CYS A 207 -12.05 11.13 6.22
C CYS A 207 -12.11 12.46 6.99
N THR A 208 -12.97 13.42 6.60
CA THR A 208 -13.01 14.76 7.21
C THR A 208 -13.23 14.74 8.73
N ASN A 209 -14.01 13.78 9.23
CA ASN A 209 -14.33 13.64 10.66
C ASN A 209 -13.52 12.52 11.37
N MET A 210 -12.50 12.00 10.71
CA MET A 210 -11.71 10.88 11.21
C MET A 210 -10.69 11.34 12.26
N VAL A 211 -10.62 10.63 13.39
CA VAL A 211 -9.52 10.73 14.36
C VAL A 211 -8.67 9.47 14.25
N GLY A 212 -7.35 9.61 14.13
CA GLY A 212 -6.45 8.50 13.86
C GLY A 212 -6.32 8.17 12.37
N GLY A 213 -6.01 6.91 12.04
CA GLY A 213 -5.85 6.42 10.66
C GLY A 213 -4.50 6.74 10.01
N GLU A 214 -3.53 7.21 10.81
CA GLU A 214 -2.13 7.43 10.41
C GLU A 214 -1.44 6.14 9.97
N THR A 215 -0.36 6.29 9.23
CA THR A 215 0.60 5.20 9.01
C THR A 215 1.69 5.32 10.07
N ALA A 216 1.83 4.29 10.90
CA ALA A 216 2.94 4.17 11.84
C ALA A 216 4.13 3.53 11.13
N ILE A 217 5.32 4.05 11.38
CA ILE A 217 6.59 3.53 10.86
C ILE A 217 7.51 3.24 12.03
N GLN A 218 8.08 2.05 12.04
CA GLN A 218 9.12 1.68 13.00
C GLN A 218 10.49 2.05 12.44
N LYS A 219 11.21 2.91 13.18
CA LYS A 219 12.60 3.27 12.91
C LYS A 219 13.54 2.13 13.31
N PRO A 220 14.79 2.09 12.80
CA PRO A 220 15.75 1.03 13.14
C PRO A 220 16.11 0.96 14.63
N ASP A 221 15.96 2.06 15.36
CA ASP A 221 16.14 2.15 16.82
C ASP A 221 14.94 1.59 17.62
N GLY A 222 13.90 1.12 16.95
CA GLY A 222 12.67 0.59 17.54
C GLY A 222 11.61 1.65 17.88
N THR A 223 11.93 2.94 17.76
CA THR A 223 10.96 4.02 18.00
C THR A 223 9.98 4.16 16.83
N VAL A 224 8.78 4.69 17.10
CA VAL A 224 7.71 4.81 16.11
C VAL A 224 7.45 6.27 15.75
N ILE A 225 7.36 6.56 14.46
CA ILE A 225 6.83 7.82 13.94
C ILE A 225 5.46 7.60 13.34
N ARG A 226 4.59 8.61 13.42
CA ARG A 226 3.25 8.58 12.81
C ARG A 226 3.20 9.62 11.71
N VAL A 227 2.73 9.20 10.54
CA VAL A 227 2.52 10.10 9.42
C VAL A 227 1.04 10.18 9.11
N ARG A 228 0.56 11.43 9.02
CA ARG A 228 -0.85 11.72 8.78
C ARG A 228 -1.33 10.98 7.54
N GLY A 229 -2.46 10.27 7.67
CA GLY A 229 -3.08 9.58 6.55
C GLY A 229 -3.65 10.54 5.50
N PRO A 230 -3.84 10.08 4.25
CA PRO A 230 -4.43 10.90 3.19
C PRO A 230 -5.93 11.14 3.40
N GLY A 231 -6.42 12.30 2.97
CA GLY A 231 -7.86 12.56 2.79
C GLY A 231 -8.36 12.04 1.44
N MET A 232 -9.67 12.10 1.18
CA MET A 232 -10.26 11.57 -0.06
C MET A 232 -9.58 12.10 -1.33
N GLY A 233 -9.15 11.20 -2.20
CA GLY A 233 -8.41 11.51 -3.43
C GLY A 233 -6.95 11.91 -3.24
N SER A 234 -6.50 12.07 -1.99
CA SER A 234 -5.09 12.20 -1.64
C SER A 234 -4.43 10.83 -1.55
N ALA A 235 -3.12 10.80 -1.79
CA ALA A 235 -2.30 9.60 -1.71
C ALA A 235 -0.99 9.83 -0.95
N ILE A 236 -0.35 8.73 -0.56
CA ILE A 236 1.02 8.69 -0.03
C ILE A 236 1.78 7.64 -0.82
N ILE A 237 3.05 7.92 -1.15
CA ILE A 237 3.98 6.91 -1.65
C ILE A 237 4.93 6.46 -0.54
N LEU A 238 5.23 5.17 -0.48
CA LEU A 238 6.05 4.55 0.56
C LEU A 238 6.94 3.44 -0.04
N GLN A 239 8.21 3.38 0.37
CA GLN A 239 9.10 2.23 0.09
C GLN A 239 8.80 1.05 1.01
N GLY A 240 7.57 0.52 0.93
CA GLY A 240 6.99 -0.38 1.91
C GLY A 240 7.71 -1.73 2.06
N ARG A 241 8.43 -2.19 1.03
CA ARG A 241 9.26 -3.41 1.14
C ARG A 241 10.37 -3.29 2.17
N TYR A 242 10.90 -2.08 2.34
CA TYR A 242 12.10 -1.84 3.14
C TYR A 242 11.76 -1.29 4.54
N ILE A 243 10.57 -0.73 4.70
CA ILE A 243 10.15 -0.01 5.89
C ILE A 243 9.05 -0.80 6.60
N THR A 244 9.30 -1.16 7.86
CA THR A 244 8.29 -1.80 8.70
C THR A 244 7.23 -0.77 9.11
N HIS A 245 5.97 -1.05 8.79
CA HIS A 245 4.88 -0.10 8.97
C HIS A 245 3.56 -0.77 9.35
N GLN A 246 2.63 0.03 9.87
CA GLN A 246 1.31 -0.38 10.34
C GLN A 246 0.26 0.69 10.00
N ALA A 247 -0.91 0.27 9.54
CA ALA A 247 -2.03 1.18 9.27
C ALA A 247 -2.93 1.28 10.50
N LEU A 248 -2.92 2.43 11.16
CA LEU A 248 -3.67 2.63 12.40
C LEU A 248 -5.18 2.65 12.18
N ARG A 249 -5.91 2.28 13.23
CA ARG A 249 -7.37 2.39 13.25
C ARG A 249 -7.80 3.85 13.15
N ALA A 250 -8.89 4.05 12.42
CA ALA A 250 -9.58 5.31 12.29
C ALA A 250 -10.85 5.29 13.16
N LEU A 251 -11.09 6.33 13.96
CA LEU A 251 -12.28 6.50 14.80
C LEU A 251 -13.21 7.58 14.23
N GLY A 252 -14.50 7.48 14.53
CA GLY A 252 -15.48 8.52 14.19
C GLY A 252 -15.93 8.56 12.72
N THR A 253 -15.50 7.59 11.91
CA THR A 253 -15.98 7.41 10.52
C THR A 253 -16.68 6.08 10.34
N ARG A 254 -17.67 6.04 9.44
CA ARG A 254 -18.42 4.83 9.06
C ARG A 254 -17.63 3.91 8.15
N GLU A 255 -16.74 4.47 7.34
CA GLU A 255 -15.90 3.71 6.43
C GLU A 255 -14.49 4.31 6.31
N ARG A 256 -13.52 3.44 6.07
CA ARG A 256 -12.19 3.78 5.58
C ARG A 256 -11.85 2.79 4.47
N ILE A 257 -11.87 3.28 3.24
CA ILE A 257 -11.56 2.51 2.04
C ILE A 257 -10.27 3.08 1.45
N THR A 258 -9.24 2.25 1.36
CA THR A 258 -7.96 2.62 0.76
C THR A 258 -7.67 1.73 -0.44
N SER A 259 -7.20 2.33 -1.53
CA SER A 259 -6.73 1.64 -2.73
C SER A 259 -5.22 1.70 -2.79
N VAL A 260 -4.56 0.56 -2.95
CA VAL A 260 -3.10 0.43 -2.93
C VAL A 260 -2.64 -0.06 -4.29
N THR A 261 -1.80 0.73 -4.96
CA THR A 261 -1.16 0.33 -6.22
C THR A 261 0.33 0.16 -5.99
N SER A 262 0.87 -0.98 -6.43
CA SER A 262 2.27 -1.35 -6.22
C SER A 262 3.16 -1.02 -7.42
N PHE A 263 4.37 -0.55 -7.15
CA PHE A 263 5.35 -0.12 -8.15
C PHE A 263 6.72 -0.78 -7.94
N ARG A 264 7.46 -0.90 -9.04
CA ARG A 264 8.89 -1.27 -9.06
C ARG A 264 9.69 -0.26 -9.88
N PRO A 265 11.02 -0.19 -9.66
CA PRO A 265 11.91 0.47 -10.61
C PRO A 265 11.70 -0.08 -12.02
N LYS A 266 11.65 0.83 -13.00
CA LYS A 266 11.52 0.46 -14.40
C LYS A 266 12.83 -0.05 -15.00
N ASP A 267 13.96 0.50 -14.55
CA ASP A 267 15.29 0.06 -14.97
C ASP A 267 15.48 -1.44 -14.66
N PRO A 268 15.72 -2.31 -15.66
CA PRO A 268 15.94 -3.72 -15.43
C PRO A 268 17.19 -3.99 -14.58
N PHE A 269 18.16 -3.07 -14.50
CA PHE A 269 19.37 -3.22 -13.68
C PHE A 269 19.23 -2.71 -12.24
N ALA A 270 18.14 -2.02 -11.91
CA ALA A 270 17.85 -1.67 -10.54
C ALA A 270 17.51 -2.92 -9.71
N ALA A 271 17.70 -2.82 -8.40
CA ALA A 271 17.32 -3.89 -7.49
C ALA A 271 15.79 -4.07 -7.50
N ASP A 272 15.33 -5.33 -7.54
CA ASP A 272 13.94 -5.70 -7.37
C ASP A 272 13.85 -6.70 -6.22
N ALA A 273 13.52 -6.16 -5.03
CA ALA A 273 13.37 -6.93 -3.80
C ALA A 273 11.94 -7.46 -3.59
N THR A 274 11.17 -7.60 -4.67
CA THR A 274 9.81 -8.14 -4.62
C THR A 274 9.80 -9.52 -3.99
N VAL A 275 8.91 -9.74 -3.04
CA VAL A 275 8.58 -11.06 -2.46
C VAL A 275 7.08 -11.28 -2.53
N LEU A 276 6.63 -12.53 -2.50
CA LEU A 276 5.22 -12.88 -2.61
C LEU A 276 4.62 -13.42 -1.30
N ASN A 277 5.43 -13.57 -0.24
CA ASN A 277 5.03 -14.19 1.02
C ASN A 277 3.93 -13.45 1.82
N THR A 278 3.62 -12.19 1.51
CA THR A 278 2.55 -11.42 2.16
C THR A 278 1.28 -11.30 1.30
N VAL A 279 1.33 -11.71 0.03
CA VAL A 279 0.23 -11.51 -0.93
C VAL A 279 -0.30 -12.79 -1.54
N ARG A 280 0.54 -13.83 -1.63
CA ARG A 280 0.22 -15.14 -2.20
C ARG A 280 -0.96 -15.81 -1.50
N GLN A 281 -1.05 -15.69 -0.18
CA GLN A 281 -2.09 -16.31 0.65
C GLN A 281 -3.45 -15.62 0.53
N ILE A 282 -3.50 -14.45 -0.10
CA ILE A 282 -4.69 -13.61 -0.26
C ILE A 282 -4.90 -13.20 -1.72
N SER A 283 -4.52 -14.08 -2.66
CA SER A 283 -4.62 -13.81 -4.09
C SER A 283 -5.09 -15.03 -4.86
N ASP A 284 -5.62 -14.81 -6.08
CA ASP A 284 -5.58 -15.81 -7.14
C ASP A 284 -4.11 -16.03 -7.51
N VAL A 285 -3.56 -17.12 -6.98
CA VAL A 285 -2.13 -17.45 -7.07
C VAL A 285 -1.73 -17.68 -8.52
N SER A 286 -2.59 -18.30 -9.33
CA SER A 286 -2.31 -18.56 -10.74
C SER A 286 -2.12 -17.25 -11.50
N MET A 287 -3.04 -16.30 -11.33
CA MET A 287 -2.94 -14.99 -11.97
C MET A 287 -1.74 -14.19 -11.46
N LEU A 288 -1.50 -14.17 -10.14
CA LEU A 288 -0.37 -13.49 -9.52
C LEU A 288 0.97 -14.04 -10.04
N TYR A 289 1.15 -15.35 -10.04
CA TYR A 289 2.38 -16.02 -10.48
C TYR A 289 2.62 -15.87 -11.96
N HIS A 290 1.57 -15.91 -12.79
CA HIS A 290 1.70 -15.71 -14.22
C HIS A 290 2.31 -14.33 -14.52
N GLN A 291 1.73 -13.27 -13.96
CA GLN A 291 2.21 -11.90 -14.19
C GLN A 291 3.58 -11.67 -13.53
N PHE A 292 3.82 -12.22 -12.33
CA PHE A 292 5.13 -12.14 -11.67
C PHE A 292 6.22 -12.80 -12.52
N ALA A 293 5.99 -14.02 -13.00
CA ALA A 293 6.96 -14.71 -13.83
C ALA A 293 7.22 -13.97 -15.15
N GLU A 294 6.17 -13.47 -15.79
CA GLU A 294 6.27 -12.73 -17.05
C GLU A 294 7.18 -11.50 -16.92
N TYR A 295 6.92 -10.60 -15.97
CA TYR A 295 7.74 -9.38 -15.88
C TYR A 295 9.18 -9.68 -15.45
N ARG A 296 9.40 -10.71 -14.60
CA ARG A 296 10.74 -11.12 -14.18
C ARG A 296 11.54 -11.69 -15.36
N LEU A 297 10.88 -12.45 -16.24
CA LEU A 297 11.49 -12.92 -17.49
C LEU A 297 11.76 -11.77 -18.46
N GLN A 298 10.89 -10.76 -18.53
CA GLN A 298 11.13 -9.56 -19.34
C GLN A 298 12.37 -8.78 -18.86
N ILE A 299 12.55 -8.63 -17.55
CA ILE A 299 13.77 -8.03 -16.97
C ILE A 299 15.01 -8.85 -17.39
N MET A 300 14.95 -10.18 -17.32
CA MET A 300 16.03 -11.05 -17.75
C MET A 300 16.35 -10.89 -19.24
N GLU A 301 15.32 -10.79 -20.09
CA GLU A 301 15.48 -10.53 -21.51
C GLU A 301 16.24 -9.23 -21.75
N ASP A 302 15.83 -8.14 -21.09
CA ASP A 302 16.47 -6.83 -21.24
C ASP A 302 17.91 -6.82 -20.76
N ARG A 303 18.20 -7.47 -19.62
CA ARG A 303 19.57 -7.62 -19.09
C ARG A 303 20.46 -8.39 -20.05
N ILE A 304 20.00 -9.53 -20.57
CA ILE A 304 20.74 -10.36 -21.52
C ILE A 304 20.98 -9.59 -22.82
N ARG A 305 19.94 -8.97 -23.37
CA ARG A 305 20.00 -8.17 -24.60
C ARG A 305 21.01 -7.01 -24.46
N ALA A 306 20.99 -6.31 -23.33
CA ALA A 306 21.96 -5.26 -23.04
C ALA A 306 23.39 -5.81 -22.93
N LYS A 307 23.59 -6.97 -22.27
CA LYS A 307 24.92 -7.58 -22.15
C LYS A 307 25.48 -8.04 -23.50
N LEU A 308 24.63 -8.61 -24.37
CA LEU A 308 25.00 -8.97 -25.74
C LEU A 308 25.45 -7.75 -26.54
N ARG A 309 24.67 -6.66 -26.51
CA ARG A 309 25.04 -5.39 -27.16
C ARG A 309 26.37 -4.83 -26.64
N GLU A 310 26.61 -4.90 -25.32
CA GLU A 310 27.89 -4.49 -24.73
C GLU A 310 29.06 -5.33 -25.27
N MET A 311 28.89 -6.65 -25.33
CA MET A 311 29.89 -7.59 -25.82
C MET A 311 30.23 -7.35 -27.29
N GLU A 312 29.22 -7.23 -28.15
CA GLU A 312 29.40 -6.92 -29.57
C GLU A 312 30.16 -5.61 -29.77
N ARG A 313 29.80 -4.56 -29.04
CA ARG A 313 30.48 -3.26 -29.11
C ARG A 313 31.94 -3.37 -28.68
N ARG A 314 32.24 -4.11 -27.61
CA ARG A 314 33.62 -4.33 -27.13
C ARG A 314 34.45 -5.11 -28.16
N GLN A 315 33.86 -6.14 -28.75
CA GLN A 315 34.51 -6.94 -29.79
C GLN A 315 34.82 -6.11 -31.04
N ARG A 316 33.86 -5.32 -31.55
CA ARG A 316 34.09 -4.41 -32.69
C ARG A 316 35.18 -3.37 -32.41
N ALA A 317 35.32 -2.94 -31.17
CA ALA A 317 36.39 -2.05 -30.72
C ALA A 317 37.75 -2.76 -30.47
N GLY A 318 37.88 -4.05 -30.81
CA GLY A 318 39.12 -4.82 -30.62
C GLY A 318 39.50 -5.08 -29.15
N LYS A 319 38.58 -4.87 -28.21
CA LYS A 319 38.84 -5.08 -26.77
C LYS A 319 38.81 -6.58 -26.46
N LYS A 320 39.72 -7.03 -25.59
CA LYS A 320 39.70 -8.40 -25.06
C LYS A 320 38.42 -8.65 -24.25
N PHE A 321 37.99 -9.91 -24.23
CA PHE A 321 36.85 -10.35 -23.42
C PHE A 321 37.17 -10.20 -21.93
N ALA A 322 36.32 -9.49 -21.19
CA ALA A 322 36.47 -9.30 -19.75
C ALA A 322 35.77 -10.41 -18.98
N THR A 323 36.48 -11.52 -18.76
CA THR A 323 35.96 -12.69 -18.06
C THR A 323 35.45 -12.37 -16.66
N SER A 324 36.11 -11.46 -15.93
CA SER A 324 35.66 -11.00 -14.60
C SER A 324 34.29 -10.34 -14.64
N ASP A 325 34.11 -9.39 -15.55
CA ASP A 325 32.87 -8.62 -15.72
C ASP A 325 31.72 -9.54 -16.13
N PHE A 326 32.00 -10.50 -17.02
CA PHE A 326 30.98 -11.45 -17.47
C PHE A 326 30.61 -12.44 -16.36
N LYS A 327 31.58 -12.93 -15.57
CA LYS A 327 31.29 -13.77 -14.39
C LYS A 327 30.47 -13.02 -13.33
N ALA A 328 30.74 -11.73 -13.12
CA ALA A 328 29.94 -10.90 -12.22
C ALA A 328 28.49 -10.78 -12.71
N PHE A 329 28.29 -10.52 -14.00
CA PHE A 329 26.96 -10.51 -14.63
C PHE A 329 26.22 -11.84 -14.45
N LEU A 330 26.89 -12.98 -14.73
CA LEU A 330 26.29 -14.31 -14.55
C LEU A 330 25.88 -14.55 -13.09
N LYS A 331 26.76 -14.20 -12.13
CA LYS A 331 26.47 -14.35 -10.69
C LYS A 331 25.24 -13.56 -10.27
N GLU A 332 25.09 -12.35 -10.78
CA GLU A 332 23.91 -11.52 -10.51
C GLU A 332 22.63 -12.16 -11.09
N GLN A 333 22.68 -12.66 -12.33
CA GLN A 333 21.53 -13.31 -12.96
C GLN A 333 21.14 -14.61 -12.24
N THR A 334 22.12 -15.41 -11.80
CA THR A 334 21.86 -16.60 -10.99
C THR A 334 21.15 -16.25 -9.69
N LYS A 335 21.56 -15.18 -8.99
CA LYS A 335 20.87 -14.71 -7.78
C LYS A 335 19.44 -14.28 -8.07
N PHE A 336 19.22 -13.55 -9.17
CA PHE A 336 17.89 -13.08 -9.56
C PHE A 336 16.91 -14.24 -9.85
N LEU A 337 17.37 -15.26 -10.57
CA LEU A 337 16.59 -16.47 -10.85
C LEU A 337 16.38 -17.33 -9.60
N ALA A 338 17.39 -17.48 -8.75
CA ALA A 338 17.26 -18.21 -7.49
C ALA A 338 16.22 -17.56 -6.57
N HIS A 339 16.23 -16.22 -6.48
CA HIS A 339 15.21 -15.46 -5.75
C HIS A 339 13.81 -15.65 -6.33
N MET A 340 13.66 -15.53 -7.66
CA MET A 340 12.38 -15.79 -8.33
C MET A 340 11.86 -17.19 -8.03
N ASN A 341 12.74 -18.21 -8.07
CA ASN A 341 12.39 -19.59 -7.77
C ASN A 341 11.98 -19.79 -6.31
N SER A 342 12.62 -19.13 -5.34
CA SER A 342 12.21 -19.23 -3.93
C SER A 342 10.88 -18.53 -3.65
N GLU A 343 10.53 -17.51 -4.42
CA GLU A 343 9.27 -16.79 -4.26
C GLU A 343 8.06 -17.51 -4.86
N MET A 344 8.24 -18.52 -5.70
CA MET A 344 7.14 -19.29 -6.30
C MET A 344 7.09 -20.68 -5.68
N VAL A 345 6.07 -20.95 -4.86
CA VAL A 345 5.84 -22.26 -4.24
C VAL A 345 4.61 -22.92 -4.82
N ASP A 346 4.60 -24.25 -4.83
CA ASP A 346 3.45 -25.04 -5.29
C ASP A 346 2.19 -24.71 -4.49
N GLU A 347 1.03 -24.75 -5.16
CA GLU A 347 -0.23 -24.28 -4.57
C GLU A 347 -0.65 -25.05 -3.31
N ASP A 348 -0.29 -26.33 -3.21
CA ASP A 348 -0.57 -27.19 -2.06
C ASP A 348 0.26 -26.81 -0.80
N MET A 349 1.30 -26.01 -0.96
CA MET A 349 2.13 -25.49 0.14
C MET A 349 1.62 -24.15 0.68
N ILE A 350 0.54 -23.60 0.13
CA ILE A 350 0.04 -22.25 0.46
C ILE A 350 -1.02 -22.33 1.56
N ALA A 351 -0.73 -21.69 2.69
CA ALA A 351 -1.70 -21.50 3.77
C ALA A 351 -2.60 -20.29 3.49
N SER A 352 -3.70 -20.50 2.74
CA SER A 352 -4.64 -19.43 2.39
C SER A 352 -5.16 -18.65 3.61
N GLY A 353 -5.14 -17.32 3.51
CA GLY A 353 -5.60 -16.40 4.55
C GLY A 353 -4.66 -16.23 5.75
N TYR A 354 -3.48 -16.87 5.75
CA TYR A 354 -2.52 -16.74 6.85
C TYR A 354 -1.25 -16.02 6.42
N ILE A 355 -0.92 -14.92 7.09
CA ILE A 355 0.30 -14.15 6.93
C ILE A 355 1.03 -14.16 8.26
N GLU A 356 2.34 -14.46 8.23
CA GLU A 356 3.18 -14.50 9.44
C GLU A 356 3.20 -13.12 10.12
N GLU A 357 2.82 -13.08 11.38
CA GLU A 357 2.76 -11.85 12.16
C GLU A 357 4.15 -11.46 12.68
N MET A 358 4.44 -10.17 12.65
CA MET A 358 5.65 -9.64 13.28
C MET A 358 5.46 -9.55 14.79
N ASN A 359 6.45 -10.00 15.57
CA ASN A 359 6.42 -9.91 17.03
C ASN A 359 6.74 -8.47 17.51
N ILE A 360 5.86 -7.52 17.15
CA ILE A 360 5.95 -6.10 17.49
C ILE A 360 4.58 -5.69 18.07
N PRO A 361 4.53 -5.10 19.27
CA PRO A 361 3.27 -4.62 19.84
C PRO A 361 2.58 -3.58 18.94
N ASP A 362 1.25 -3.67 18.83
CA ASP A 362 0.46 -2.69 18.06
C ASP A 362 0.53 -1.29 18.67
N VAL A 363 0.47 -0.28 17.80
CA VAL A 363 0.49 1.12 18.23
C VAL A 363 -0.87 1.53 18.77
N VAL A 364 -0.90 1.98 20.03
CA VAL A 364 -2.12 2.46 20.69
C VAL A 364 -2.61 3.78 20.06
N VAL A 365 -3.87 3.82 19.64
CA VAL A 365 -4.52 5.03 19.11
C VAL A 365 -5.09 5.84 20.27
N ASP A 366 -4.34 6.81 20.79
CA ASP A 366 -4.80 7.72 21.85
C ASP A 366 -5.41 9.00 21.26
N VAL A 367 -6.63 9.35 21.72
CA VAL A 367 -7.37 10.58 21.36
C VAL A 367 -6.64 11.84 21.86
N ASN A 368 -5.71 11.70 22.81
CA ASN A 368 -5.00 12.83 23.44
C ASN A 368 -3.79 13.36 22.66
N GLN A 369 -3.33 12.71 21.59
CA GLN A 369 -2.12 13.14 20.85
C GLN A 369 -2.35 14.22 19.77
N GLY A 370 -3.51 14.90 19.76
CA GLY A 370 -3.78 16.04 18.87
C GLY A 370 -3.04 17.34 19.22
N GLY A 371 -2.16 17.32 20.23
CA GLY A 371 -1.43 18.49 20.73
C GLY A 371 0.04 18.52 20.27
N MET A 372 0.30 18.55 18.97
CA MET A 372 1.60 19.02 18.48
C MET A 372 1.50 20.54 18.32
N GLU A 373 2.42 21.26 18.98
CA GLU A 373 2.43 22.73 19.09
C GLU A 373 2.14 23.43 17.76
N ARG A 374 1.09 24.25 17.73
CA ARG A 374 0.90 25.22 16.64
C ARG A 374 2.13 26.14 16.65
N PRO A 375 2.81 26.38 15.51
CA PRO A 375 3.89 27.33 15.46
C PRO A 375 3.36 28.69 15.89
N THR A 376 3.94 29.23 16.96
CA THR A 376 3.62 30.54 17.52
C THR A 376 3.77 31.59 16.44
N LYS A 377 2.73 32.41 16.27
CA LYS A 377 2.74 33.58 15.39
C LYS A 377 4.01 34.38 15.65
N ARG A 378 4.83 34.57 14.61
CA ARG A 378 5.92 35.56 14.62
C ARG A 378 5.35 36.89 15.07
N THR A 379 5.85 37.37 16.20
CA THR A 379 5.58 38.71 16.72
C THR A 379 6.10 39.71 15.69
N ARG A 380 5.20 40.55 15.21
CA ARG A 380 5.51 41.72 14.40
C ARG A 380 6.32 42.67 15.28
N THR A 381 7.57 42.89 14.93
CA THR A 381 8.38 43.97 15.48
C THR A 381 8.20 45.16 14.56
N ASP A 382 7.76 46.28 15.16
CA ASP A 382 7.79 47.60 14.56
C ASP A 382 9.25 48.11 14.46
#